data_AF-A0A743SKM3-F1
#
_entry.id   AF-A0A743SKM3-F1
#
_cell.length_a   1.000
_cell.length_b   1.000
_cell.length_c   1.000
_cell.angle_alpha   90.00
_cell.angle_beta   90.00
_cell.angle_gamma   90.00
#
_symmetry.space_group_name_H-M   'P 1'
#
loop_
_entity.id
_entity.type
_entity.pdbx_description
1 polymer ?
#
loop_
_entity_poly.entity_id
_entity_poly.type
_entity_poly.pdbx_seq_one_letter_code
_entity_poly.pdbx_strand_id
1 'polypeptide(L)'
;MNDWYKKFQPGPLRFIYNAQKTANWNVYIELETIKKETYIEDGLEKTREVSQWHPESLGRLSPLPEQGGSQWVVDNIRRLQEALDFIVVSDPATVGFLKLKRAVTTLDEFDALSATVRSMHSDCERFRKRENAQKLYFVQGPNDDVVKLLQQILTMRSNNSAESDARREEKRIIAAYSGVIQERRFRFIS
;
A
#
# COMPACT_ATOMS: atom_id res chain seq x y z
N MET A 1 -13.52 -4.92 -11.56
CA MET A 1 -12.34 -4.35 -10.87
C MET A 1 -11.40 -5.53 -10.58
N ASN A 2 -10.19 -5.56 -11.14
CA ASN A 2 -9.25 -6.67 -10.89
C ASN A 2 -8.95 -6.74 -9.40
N ASP A 3 -9.19 -7.87 -8.77
CA ASP A 3 -9.10 -8.07 -7.32
C ASP A 3 -7.63 -8.23 -6.86
N TRP A 4 -6.77 -7.29 -7.27
CA TRP A 4 -5.33 -7.33 -7.03
C TRP A 4 -5.02 -7.33 -5.53
N TYR A 5 -5.90 -6.72 -4.71
CA TYR A 5 -5.88 -6.83 -3.26
C TYR A 5 -5.89 -8.28 -2.78
N LYS A 6 -6.84 -9.11 -3.27
CA LYS A 6 -6.93 -10.53 -2.89
C LYS A 6 -5.74 -11.37 -3.34
N LYS A 7 -4.90 -10.84 -4.23
CA LYS A 7 -3.71 -11.55 -4.70
C LYS A 7 -2.52 -11.38 -3.78
N PHE A 8 -2.53 -10.42 -2.87
CA PHE A 8 -1.41 -10.24 -1.94
C PHE A 8 -1.26 -11.40 -0.97
N GLN A 9 -0.01 -11.61 -0.56
CA GLN A 9 0.29 -12.55 0.52
C GLN A 9 -0.14 -12.01 1.89
N PRO A 10 -0.31 -12.89 2.90
CA PRO A 10 -0.77 -12.51 4.22
C PRO A 10 -0.02 -11.34 4.88
N GLY A 11 1.31 -11.28 4.79
CA GLY A 11 2.09 -10.18 5.39
C GLY A 11 1.73 -8.80 4.82
N PRO A 12 1.91 -8.58 3.51
CA PRO A 12 1.48 -7.35 2.84
C PRO A 12 0.01 -6.99 3.06
N LEU A 13 -0.90 -7.99 3.03
CA LEU A 13 -2.33 -7.75 3.31
C LEU A 13 -2.55 -7.20 4.71
N ARG A 14 -1.96 -7.85 5.72
CA ARG A 14 -2.09 -7.43 7.12
C ARG A 14 -1.50 -6.05 7.32
N PHE A 15 -0.36 -5.75 6.69
CA PHE A 15 0.22 -4.41 6.71
C PHE A 15 -0.76 -3.38 6.12
N ILE A 16 -1.27 -3.60 4.92
CA ILE A 16 -2.18 -2.66 4.25
C ILE A 16 -3.44 -2.43 5.08
N TYR A 17 -4.04 -3.50 5.60
CA TYR A 17 -5.23 -3.41 6.46
C TYR A 17 -4.98 -2.58 7.73
N ASN A 18 -3.86 -2.83 8.41
CA ASN A 18 -3.48 -2.08 9.62
C ASN A 18 -3.16 -0.61 9.29
N ALA A 19 -2.48 -0.36 8.17
CA ALA A 19 -2.12 0.97 7.72
C ALA A 19 -3.35 1.81 7.35
N GLN A 20 -4.39 1.19 6.76
CA GLN A 20 -5.68 1.83 6.52
C GLN A 20 -6.37 2.19 7.85
N LYS A 21 -6.44 1.25 8.79
CA LYS A 21 -7.09 1.48 10.09
C LYS A 21 -6.40 2.57 10.94
N THR A 22 -5.08 2.66 10.86
CA THR A 22 -4.27 3.54 11.73
C THR A 22 -3.75 4.79 11.04
N ALA A 23 -3.96 4.93 9.73
CA ALA A 23 -3.31 5.90 8.84
C ALA A 23 -1.76 5.85 8.85
N ASN A 24 -1.16 4.82 9.48
CA ASN A 24 0.28 4.66 9.58
C ASN A 24 0.80 3.73 8.47
N TRP A 25 1.41 4.32 7.46
CA TRP A 25 1.99 3.60 6.32
C TRP A 25 3.51 3.47 6.42
N ASN A 26 4.10 3.71 7.59
CA ASN A 26 5.54 3.58 7.78
C ASN A 26 5.94 2.11 7.78
N VAL A 27 6.99 1.81 7.02
CA VAL A 27 7.61 0.49 6.95
C VAL A 27 8.82 0.51 7.86
N TYR A 28 8.89 -0.46 8.75
CA TYR A 28 9.97 -0.62 9.71
C TYR A 28 10.64 -1.98 9.53
N ILE A 29 11.92 -2.04 9.83
CA ILE A 29 12.70 -3.28 9.95
C ILE A 29 13.47 -3.24 11.26
N GLU A 30 13.88 -4.38 11.79
CA GLU A 30 14.84 -4.40 12.90
C GLU A 30 16.25 -4.52 12.36
N LEU A 31 17.14 -3.64 12.82
CA LEU A 31 18.56 -3.65 12.48
C LEU A 31 19.39 -4.03 13.70
N GLU A 32 20.32 -4.96 13.50
CA GLU A 32 21.30 -5.35 14.51
C GLU A 32 22.37 -4.25 14.62
N THR A 33 22.55 -3.75 15.84
CA THR A 33 23.63 -2.84 16.20
C THR A 33 24.57 -3.54 17.16
N ILE A 34 25.82 -3.69 16.76
CA ILE A 34 26.87 -4.25 17.62
C ILE A 34 27.52 -3.08 18.35
N LYS A 35 27.36 -3.05 19.68
CA LYS A 35 28.04 -2.09 20.56
C LYS A 35 29.21 -2.78 21.26
N LYS A 36 30.35 -2.11 21.31
CA LYS A 36 31.48 -2.52 22.13
C LYS A 36 31.33 -1.87 23.50
N GLU A 37 31.10 -2.68 24.52
CA GLU A 37 31.04 -2.23 25.90
C GLU A 37 32.36 -2.59 26.58
N THR A 38 33.05 -1.57 27.09
CA THR A 38 34.21 -1.76 27.95
C THR A 38 33.72 -1.94 29.39
N TYR A 39 34.15 -3.01 30.04
CA TYR A 39 33.90 -3.27 31.45
C TYR A 39 35.21 -3.65 32.13
N ILE A 40 35.30 -3.36 33.42
CA ILE A 40 36.47 -3.71 34.23
C ILE A 40 36.14 -5.02 34.94
N GLU A 41 36.94 -6.05 34.66
CA GLU A 41 36.89 -7.34 35.36
C GLU A 41 38.29 -7.61 35.92
N ASP A 42 38.37 -7.81 37.24
CA ASP A 42 39.63 -7.99 37.98
C ASP A 42 40.68 -6.88 37.75
N GLY A 43 40.23 -5.63 37.59
CA GLY A 43 41.11 -4.47 37.38
C GLY A 43 41.66 -4.34 35.96
N LEU A 44 41.28 -5.23 35.04
CA LEU A 44 41.64 -5.16 33.62
C LEU A 44 40.44 -4.67 32.79
N GLU A 45 40.67 -3.71 31.89
CA GLU A 45 39.68 -3.32 30.89
C GLU A 45 39.49 -4.46 29.88
N LYS A 46 38.28 -5.03 29.87
CA LYS A 46 37.84 -6.00 28.87
C LYS A 46 36.76 -5.37 28.01
N THR A 47 36.75 -5.71 26.73
CA THR A 47 35.69 -5.29 25.81
C THR A 47 34.81 -6.49 25.50
N ARG A 48 33.49 -6.34 25.60
CA ARG A 48 32.52 -7.31 25.06
C ARG A 48 31.73 -6.67 23.92
N GLU A 49 31.35 -7.49 22.95
CA GLU A 49 30.41 -7.10 21.91
C GLU A 49 29.00 -7.45 22.37
N VAL A 50 28.13 -6.44 22.43
CA VAL A 50 26.71 -6.58 22.77
C VAL A 50 25.90 -6.30 21.51
N SER A 51 25.15 -7.30 21.06
CA SER A 51 24.18 -7.18 19.98
C SER A 51 22.86 -6.62 20.51
N GLN A 52 22.36 -5.55 19.91
CA GLN A 52 21.06 -4.96 20.20
C GLN A 52 20.27 -4.76 18.91
N TRP A 53 19.00 -5.16 18.90
CA TRP A 53 18.09 -4.95 17.77
C TRP A 53 17.23 -3.72 18.01
N HIS A 54 17.18 -2.82 17.03
CA HIS A 54 16.38 -1.59 17.10
C HIS A 54 15.51 -1.45 15.85
N PRO A 55 14.26 -0.95 15.97
CA PRO A 55 13.43 -0.66 14.82
C PRO A 55 13.95 0.57 14.08
N GLU A 56 14.14 0.43 12.77
CA GLU A 56 14.55 1.49 11.85
C GLU A 56 13.47 1.70 10.79
N SER A 57 13.17 2.96 10.43
CA SER A 57 12.20 3.24 9.38
C SER A 57 12.85 3.17 8.00
N LEU A 58 12.28 2.35 7.11
CA LEU A 58 12.61 2.35 5.68
C LEU A 58 11.85 3.42 4.88
N GLY A 59 11.02 4.21 5.56
CA GLY A 59 10.16 5.22 4.98
C GLY A 59 8.71 4.76 4.89
N ARG A 60 7.92 5.51 4.11
CA ARG A 60 6.46 5.38 4.06
C ARG A 60 5.98 4.82 2.73
N LEU A 61 4.99 3.92 2.77
CA LEU A 61 4.21 3.51 1.61
C LEU A 61 3.16 4.60 1.29
N SER A 62 2.96 4.86 0.00
CA SER A 62 1.85 5.68 -0.48
C SER A 62 0.54 5.03 -0.03
N PRO A 63 -0.45 5.81 0.40
CA PRO A 63 -1.73 5.25 0.82
C PRO A 63 -2.46 4.64 -0.36
N LEU A 64 -3.20 3.56 -0.10
CA LEU A 64 -4.20 3.04 -1.01
C LEU A 64 -5.60 3.49 -0.59
N PRO A 65 -6.50 3.69 -1.56
CA PRO A 65 -7.91 3.89 -1.26
C PRO A 65 -8.44 2.77 -0.36
N GLU A 66 -9.22 3.15 0.65
CA GLU A 66 -9.89 2.20 1.52
C GLU A 66 -10.85 1.31 0.72
N GLN A 67 -10.97 0.05 1.14
CA GLN A 67 -11.83 -0.92 0.47
C GLN A 67 -13.30 -0.45 0.43
N GLY A 68 -13.79 0.23 1.48
CA GLY A 68 -15.13 0.81 1.49
C GLY A 68 -15.31 2.00 0.55
N GLY A 69 -14.21 2.72 0.24
CA GLY A 69 -14.23 3.88 -0.65
C GLY A 69 -14.57 3.51 -2.09
N SER A 70 -14.07 2.39 -2.59
CA SER A 70 -14.39 1.94 -3.96
C SER A 70 -15.85 1.53 -4.10
N GLN A 71 -16.42 0.87 -3.09
CA GLN A 71 -17.85 0.53 -3.09
C GLN A 71 -18.72 1.79 -3.04
N TRP A 72 -18.38 2.74 -2.17
CA TRP A 72 -19.07 4.04 -2.10
C TRP A 72 -19.06 4.77 -3.45
N VAL A 73 -17.94 4.75 -4.18
CA VAL A 73 -17.84 5.33 -5.52
C VAL A 73 -18.78 4.61 -6.49
N VAL A 74 -18.76 3.27 -6.51
CA VAL A 74 -19.63 2.47 -7.40
C VAL A 74 -21.10 2.77 -7.15
N ASP A 75 -21.52 2.82 -5.88
CA ASP A 75 -22.90 3.09 -5.49
C ASP A 75 -23.33 4.51 -5.93
N ASN A 76 -22.45 5.50 -5.80
CA ASN A 76 -22.74 6.86 -6.24
C ASN A 76 -22.75 7.02 -7.77
N ILE A 77 -21.88 6.32 -8.50
CA ILE A 77 -21.95 6.29 -9.98
C ILE A 77 -23.29 5.70 -10.42
N ARG A 78 -23.72 4.60 -9.80
CA ARG A 78 -25.01 3.99 -10.10
C ARG A 78 -26.17 4.96 -9.81
N ARG A 79 -26.14 5.67 -8.68
CA ARG A 79 -27.16 6.69 -8.34
C ARG A 79 -27.21 7.81 -9.38
N LEU A 80 -26.07 8.27 -9.88
CA LEU A 80 -25.99 9.27 -10.96
C LEU A 80 -26.58 8.76 -12.27
N GLN A 81 -26.28 7.51 -12.64
CA GLN A 81 -26.85 6.87 -13.83
C GLN A 81 -28.38 6.78 -13.73
N GLU A 82 -28.89 6.30 -12.60
CA GLU A 82 -30.34 6.22 -12.36
C GLU A 82 -31.02 7.60 -12.43
N ALA A 83 -30.37 8.67 -11.93
CA ALA A 83 -30.88 10.04 -12.03
C ALA A 83 -30.87 10.57 -13.46
N LEU A 84 -29.81 10.28 -14.23
CA LEU A 84 -29.71 10.65 -15.64
C LEU A 84 -30.78 9.93 -16.48
N ASP A 85 -30.91 8.62 -16.31
CA ASP A 85 -31.89 7.79 -17.00
C ASP A 85 -33.32 8.28 -16.71
N PHE A 86 -33.59 8.62 -15.44
CA PHE A 86 -34.87 9.23 -15.06
C PHE A 86 -35.14 10.52 -15.84
N ILE A 87 -34.17 11.43 -15.95
CA ILE A 87 -34.37 12.70 -16.68
C ILE A 87 -34.57 12.45 -18.18
N VAL A 88 -33.78 11.55 -18.78
CA VAL A 88 -33.81 11.29 -20.23
C VAL A 88 -35.11 10.62 -20.68
N VAL A 89 -35.66 9.70 -19.86
CA VAL A 89 -36.86 8.92 -20.22
C VAL A 89 -38.15 9.66 -19.83
N SER A 90 -38.07 10.64 -18.96
CA SER A 90 -39.26 11.34 -18.45
C SER A 90 -39.84 12.33 -19.45
N ASP A 91 -41.18 12.34 -19.55
CA ASP A 91 -41.92 13.43 -20.19
C ASP A 91 -41.98 14.65 -19.23
N PRO A 92 -41.44 15.83 -19.63
CA PRO A 92 -41.47 17.04 -18.83
C PRO A 92 -42.86 17.46 -18.35
N ALA A 93 -43.92 17.11 -19.08
CA ALA A 93 -45.30 17.45 -18.71
C ALA A 93 -45.84 16.61 -17.54
N THR A 94 -45.21 15.48 -17.24
CA THR A 94 -45.68 14.48 -16.26
C THR A 94 -44.83 14.40 -15.00
N VAL A 95 -43.63 14.98 -15.01
CA VAL A 95 -42.71 14.93 -13.87
C VAL A 95 -43.01 16.02 -12.84
N GLY A 96 -43.30 15.60 -11.61
CA GLY A 96 -43.41 16.50 -10.48
C GLY A 96 -42.08 17.17 -10.13
N PHE A 97 -42.13 18.48 -9.84
CA PHE A 97 -40.99 19.33 -9.49
C PHE A 97 -40.03 18.71 -8.46
N LEU A 98 -40.56 18.04 -7.43
CA LEU A 98 -39.73 17.44 -6.37
C LEU A 98 -38.83 16.30 -6.89
N LYS A 99 -39.31 15.51 -7.86
CA LYS A 99 -38.52 14.42 -8.46
C LYS A 99 -37.42 15.00 -9.36
N LEU A 100 -37.76 16.01 -10.16
CA LEU A 100 -36.79 16.71 -11.00
C LEU A 100 -35.70 17.37 -10.15
N LYS A 101 -36.08 18.09 -9.09
CA LYS A 101 -35.13 18.72 -8.16
C LYS A 101 -34.15 17.70 -7.57
N ARG A 102 -34.64 16.53 -7.11
CA ARG A 102 -33.78 15.47 -6.57
C ARG A 102 -32.80 14.91 -7.61
N ALA A 103 -33.27 14.70 -8.84
CA ALA A 103 -32.42 14.21 -9.93
C ALA A 103 -31.32 15.21 -10.29
N VAL A 104 -31.67 16.50 -10.43
CA VAL A 104 -30.71 17.58 -10.67
C VAL A 104 -29.68 17.69 -9.54
N THR A 105 -30.12 17.75 -8.28
CA THR A 105 -29.19 17.78 -7.13
C THR A 105 -28.25 16.58 -7.13
N THR A 106 -28.73 15.40 -7.51
CA THR A 106 -27.87 14.20 -7.60
C THR A 106 -26.84 14.38 -8.71
N LEU A 107 -27.23 14.89 -9.88
CA LEU A 107 -26.30 15.14 -10.99
C LEU A 107 -25.27 16.25 -10.70
N ASP A 108 -25.62 17.24 -9.88
CA ASP A 108 -24.68 18.28 -9.43
C ASP A 108 -23.50 17.69 -8.64
N GLU A 109 -23.63 16.49 -8.08
CA GLU A 109 -22.55 15.79 -7.37
C GLU A 109 -21.52 15.12 -8.32
N PHE A 110 -21.78 15.11 -9.64
CA PHE A 110 -20.94 14.43 -10.63
C PHE A 110 -19.48 14.88 -10.60
N ASP A 111 -19.23 16.19 -10.56
CA ASP A 111 -17.86 16.73 -10.60
C ASP A 111 -17.06 16.34 -9.36
N ALA A 112 -17.70 16.36 -8.18
CA ALA A 112 -17.09 15.92 -6.93
C ALA A 112 -16.76 14.43 -6.95
N LEU A 113 -17.67 13.60 -7.50
CA LEU A 113 -17.42 12.16 -7.65
C LEU A 113 -16.31 11.88 -8.66
N SER A 114 -16.30 12.59 -9.79
CA SER A 114 -15.25 12.51 -10.81
C SER A 114 -13.87 12.88 -10.24
N ALA A 115 -13.79 13.93 -9.43
CA ALA A 115 -12.57 14.30 -8.72
C ALA A 115 -12.11 13.19 -7.75
N THR A 116 -13.04 12.57 -7.02
CA THR A 116 -12.76 11.45 -6.11
C THR A 116 -12.20 10.25 -6.86
N VAL A 117 -12.82 9.86 -7.99
CA VAL A 117 -12.33 8.76 -8.85
C VAL A 117 -10.92 9.04 -9.36
N ARG A 118 -10.66 10.27 -9.83
CA ARG A 118 -9.32 10.67 -10.30
C ARG A 118 -8.29 10.63 -9.17
N SER A 119 -8.66 11.05 -7.96
CA SER A 119 -7.78 10.98 -6.79
C SER A 119 -7.45 9.53 -6.44
N MET A 120 -8.47 8.66 -6.33
CA MET A 120 -8.27 7.24 -6.05
C MET A 120 -7.39 6.54 -7.10
N HIS A 121 -7.60 6.88 -8.37
CA HIS A 121 -6.74 6.41 -9.45
C HIS A 121 -5.29 6.88 -9.28
N SER A 122 -5.08 8.16 -8.98
CA SER A 122 -3.75 8.71 -8.70
C SER A 122 -3.06 8.00 -7.52
N ASP A 123 -3.81 7.71 -6.45
CA ASP A 123 -3.32 6.96 -5.29
C ASP A 123 -2.86 5.55 -5.69
N CYS A 124 -3.65 4.85 -6.50
CA CYS A 124 -3.29 3.53 -7.00
C CYS A 124 -2.03 3.59 -7.88
N GLU A 125 -1.92 4.56 -8.77
CA GLU A 125 -0.74 4.72 -9.62
C GLU A 125 0.52 5.09 -8.82
N ARG A 126 0.39 5.96 -7.80
CA ARG A 126 1.48 6.24 -6.86
C ARG A 126 1.88 4.98 -6.10
N PHE A 127 0.92 4.18 -5.67
CA PHE A 127 1.19 2.94 -4.96
C PHE A 127 1.98 1.94 -5.82
N ARG A 128 1.64 1.84 -7.11
CA ARG A 128 2.28 0.95 -8.08
C ARG A 128 3.71 1.37 -8.45
N LYS A 129 4.14 2.61 -8.20
CA LYS A 129 5.51 3.04 -8.51
C LYS A 129 6.55 2.13 -7.85
N ARG A 130 7.67 1.90 -8.54
CA ARG A 130 8.74 0.98 -8.12
C ARG A 130 9.18 1.22 -6.67
N GLU A 131 9.60 2.45 -6.37
CA GLU A 131 10.13 2.83 -5.04
C GLU A 131 9.15 2.56 -3.91
N ASN A 132 7.85 2.60 -4.22
CA ASN A 132 6.79 2.33 -3.29
C ASN A 132 6.55 0.82 -3.16
N ALA A 133 6.26 0.14 -4.27
CA ALA A 133 5.95 -1.29 -4.29
C ALA A 133 7.10 -2.16 -3.75
N GLN A 134 8.35 -1.74 -3.92
CA GLN A 134 9.52 -2.45 -3.37
C GLN A 134 9.51 -2.52 -1.84
N LYS A 135 8.89 -1.55 -1.15
CA LYS A 135 8.78 -1.59 0.32
C LYS A 135 7.91 -2.75 0.81
N LEU A 136 7.05 -3.30 -0.04
CA LEU A 136 6.23 -4.47 0.29
C LEU A 136 7.07 -5.72 0.58
N TYR A 137 8.31 -5.78 0.06
CA TYR A 137 9.27 -6.83 0.39
C TYR A 137 9.60 -6.89 1.89
N PHE A 138 9.62 -5.74 2.57
CA PHE A 138 10.02 -5.64 3.97
C PHE A 138 8.87 -5.82 4.97
N VAL A 139 7.62 -5.92 4.50
CA VAL A 139 6.44 -6.18 5.33
C VAL A 139 5.94 -7.61 5.19
N GLN A 140 6.76 -8.49 4.64
CA GLN A 140 6.45 -9.90 4.49
C GLN A 140 6.31 -10.59 5.86
N GLY A 141 5.34 -11.51 5.93
CA GLY A 141 5.08 -12.34 7.09
C GLY A 141 5.94 -13.62 7.12
N PRO A 142 5.91 -14.36 8.24
CA PRO A 142 6.71 -15.58 8.41
C PRO A 142 6.40 -16.69 7.40
N ASN A 143 5.18 -16.71 6.87
CA ASN A 143 4.69 -17.73 5.94
C ASN A 143 4.66 -17.24 4.49
N ASP A 144 5.20 -16.06 4.22
CA ASP A 144 5.18 -15.49 2.89
C ASP A 144 6.29 -16.11 2.02
N ASP A 145 5.94 -16.45 0.79
CA ASP A 145 6.87 -16.89 -0.25
C ASP A 145 7.48 -15.65 -0.92
N VAL A 146 8.77 -15.44 -0.68
CA VAL A 146 9.56 -14.31 -1.18
C VAL A 146 9.45 -14.19 -2.72
N VAL A 147 9.58 -15.30 -3.43
CA VAL A 147 9.56 -15.30 -4.91
C VAL A 147 8.18 -14.88 -5.39
N LYS A 148 7.12 -15.47 -4.83
CA LYS A 148 5.75 -15.13 -5.19
C LYS A 148 5.41 -13.69 -4.84
N LEU A 149 5.94 -13.13 -3.75
CA LEU A 149 5.76 -11.71 -3.39
C LEU A 149 6.42 -10.80 -4.43
N LEU A 150 7.65 -11.11 -4.83
CA LEU A 150 8.37 -10.37 -5.85
C LEU A 150 7.66 -10.43 -7.21
N GLN A 151 7.10 -11.60 -7.56
CA GLN A 151 6.25 -11.74 -8.76
C GLN A 151 5.01 -10.86 -8.67
N GLN A 152 4.33 -10.79 -7.52
CA GLN A 152 3.19 -9.88 -7.32
C GLN A 152 3.58 -8.41 -7.50
N ILE A 153 4.71 -8.00 -6.91
CA ILE A 153 5.27 -6.64 -7.08
C ILE A 153 5.54 -6.34 -8.57
N LEU A 154 6.07 -7.30 -9.31
CA LEU A 154 6.33 -7.17 -10.75
C LEU A 154 5.03 -7.08 -11.56
N THR A 155 4.06 -7.95 -11.29
CA THR A 155 2.74 -7.95 -11.95
C THR A 155 1.97 -6.67 -11.70
N MET A 156 1.95 -6.16 -10.46
CA MET A 156 1.33 -4.86 -10.14
C MET A 156 1.92 -3.73 -10.99
N ARG A 157 3.21 -3.82 -11.30
CA ARG A 157 3.94 -2.85 -12.10
C ARG A 157 3.84 -3.10 -13.60
N SER A 158 2.99 -4.03 -14.03
CA SER A 158 2.82 -4.44 -15.43
C SER A 158 4.13 -4.91 -16.07
N ASN A 159 5.02 -5.52 -15.29
CA ASN A 159 6.27 -6.12 -15.76
C ASN A 159 6.13 -7.63 -15.95
N ASN A 160 7.11 -8.24 -16.63
CA ASN A 160 7.28 -9.69 -16.61
C ASN A 160 7.50 -10.19 -15.18
N SER A 161 6.85 -11.30 -14.84
CA SER A 161 6.86 -11.90 -13.50
C SER A 161 7.46 -13.30 -13.51
N ALA A 162 8.37 -13.59 -14.45
CA ALA A 162 9.15 -14.82 -14.43
C ALA A 162 10.01 -14.90 -13.16
N GLU A 163 10.37 -16.10 -12.73
CA GLU A 163 11.18 -16.29 -11.52
C GLU A 163 12.56 -15.62 -11.64
N SER A 164 13.17 -15.63 -12.83
CA SER A 164 14.41 -14.92 -13.11
C SER A 164 14.30 -13.41 -12.88
N ASP A 165 13.16 -12.81 -13.24
CA ASP A 165 12.86 -11.40 -13.00
C ASP A 165 12.63 -11.12 -11.52
N ALA A 166 11.97 -12.03 -10.80
CA ALA A 166 11.79 -11.92 -9.35
C ALA A 166 13.15 -11.88 -8.62
N ARG A 167 14.06 -12.83 -8.91
CA ARG A 167 15.42 -12.85 -8.35
C ARG A 167 16.22 -11.59 -8.70
N ARG A 168 16.03 -11.05 -9.91
CA ARG A 168 16.67 -9.78 -10.31
C ARG A 168 16.11 -8.60 -9.54
N GLU A 169 14.80 -8.57 -9.29
CA GLU A 169 14.17 -7.52 -8.51
C GLU A 169 14.56 -7.57 -7.04
N GLU A 170 14.73 -8.76 -6.45
CA GLU A 170 15.28 -8.93 -5.10
C GLU A 170 16.64 -8.25 -4.95
N LYS A 171 17.59 -8.56 -5.84
CA LYS A 171 18.92 -7.94 -5.84
C LYS A 171 18.84 -6.42 -5.94
N ARG A 172 17.90 -5.89 -6.72
CA ARG A 172 17.68 -4.45 -6.84
C ARG A 172 17.12 -3.84 -5.56
N ILE A 173 16.19 -4.51 -4.89
CA ILE A 173 15.63 -4.05 -3.61
C ILE A 173 16.75 -3.98 -2.58
N ILE A 174 17.51 -5.06 -2.41
CA ILE A 174 18.63 -5.11 -1.46
C ILE A 174 19.65 -4.00 -1.78
N ALA A 175 20.01 -3.80 -3.05
CA ALA A 175 20.91 -2.74 -3.47
C ALA A 175 20.35 -1.34 -3.17
N ALA A 176 19.06 -1.09 -3.43
CA ALA A 176 18.41 0.20 -3.20
C ALA A 176 18.35 0.59 -1.72
N TYR A 177 18.23 -0.38 -0.82
CA TYR A 177 18.14 -0.16 0.62
C TYR A 177 19.45 -0.45 1.36
N SER A 178 20.52 -0.79 0.64
CA SER A 178 21.84 -1.09 1.21
C SER A 178 22.41 0.07 2.03
N GLY A 179 22.16 1.32 1.61
CA GLY A 179 22.58 2.52 2.34
C GLY A 179 21.87 2.71 3.69
N VAL A 180 20.66 2.17 3.86
CA VAL A 180 19.94 2.18 5.14
C VAL A 180 20.38 1.00 6.02
N ILE A 181 20.62 -0.16 5.40
CA ILE A 181 21.01 -1.38 6.11
C ILE A 181 22.48 -1.31 6.57
N GLN A 182 23.38 -0.71 5.78
CA GLN A 182 24.80 -0.46 6.12
C GLN A 182 25.54 -1.70 6.64
N GLU A 183 25.43 -2.83 5.95
CA GLU A 183 26.03 -4.12 6.34
C GLU A 183 25.53 -4.71 7.68
N ARG A 184 24.58 -4.04 8.35
CA ARG A 184 23.92 -4.57 9.54
C ARG A 184 23.05 -5.75 9.15
N ARG A 185 22.92 -6.72 10.04
CA ARG A 185 21.88 -7.74 9.90
C ARG A 185 20.53 -7.07 10.07
N PHE A 186 19.57 -7.48 9.26
CA PHE A 186 18.19 -7.02 9.39
C PHE A 186 17.23 -8.20 9.49
N ARG A 187 16.08 -7.96 10.12
CA ARG A 187 14.95 -8.89 10.10
C ARG A 187 13.63 -8.14 9.99
N PHE A 188 12.61 -8.83 9.48
CA PHE A 188 11.26 -8.29 9.33
C PHE A 188 10.59 -8.16 10.70
N ILE A 189 9.83 -7.08 10.91
CA ILE A 189 9.00 -6.93 12.10
C ILE A 189 7.70 -7.68 11.85
N SER A 190 7.48 -8.75 12.62
CA SER A 190 6.35 -9.67 12.45
C SER A 190 5.02 -9.14 12.92
#